data_AF-A0A7X8ZMA3-F1
#
_entry.id   AF-A0A7X8ZMA3-F1
#
_cell.length_a   1.000
_cell.length_b   1.000
_cell.length_c   1.000
_cell.angle_alpha   90.00
_cell.angle_beta   90.00
_cell.angle_gamma   90.00
#
_symmetry.space_group_name_H-M   'P 1'
#
loop_
_entity.id
_entity.type
_entity.pdbx_description
1 polymer ?
#
loop_
_entity_poly.entity_id
_entity_poly.type
_entity_poly.pdbx_seq_one_letter_code
_entity_poly.pdbx_strand_id
1 'polypeptide(L)'
;MMLTEKEQFEVAFAAIFHDIGKFKQRAFEGNEKNLSKEALSMEAQILPITAYGSYGYRHALWTYDFFIQEIFPNLNTVIKNKLNWEYIAREASAHHNPSKDLLSEIIAKADRISAGLDRVYEEKPKDFKEYLNIPLKPTISNISLDENNKEVLSEKSEYKYNLNSLRDVGQDKAMFPIKGSSIERGCYKLLYDGFIMQLIPSLKEIKNLTNLLFKIKDLLYNFTWCIPSATNDYLNDISLYDHSISTMSLALVLAQADDVENPI
;
A
#
# COMPACT_ATOMS: atom_id res chain seq x y z
N MET A 1 -19.47 -20.24 -10.03
CA MET A 1 -20.04 -20.34 -8.65
C MET A 1 -19.48 -19.15 -7.88
N MET A 2 -20.29 -18.38 -7.13
CA MET A 2 -19.75 -17.19 -6.44
C MET A 2 -18.70 -17.59 -5.40
N LEU A 3 -17.58 -16.84 -5.30
CA LEU A 3 -16.63 -16.91 -4.19
C LEU A 3 -17.33 -17.13 -2.86
N THR A 4 -16.80 -18.04 -2.06
CA THR A 4 -17.21 -18.19 -0.66
C THR A 4 -16.87 -16.93 0.12
N GLU A 5 -17.60 -16.69 1.22
CA GLU A 5 -17.30 -15.57 2.14
C GLU A 5 -15.83 -15.57 2.59
N LYS A 6 -15.28 -16.78 2.82
CA LYS A 6 -13.86 -16.97 3.18
C LYS A 6 -12.93 -16.41 2.11
N GLU A 7 -13.14 -16.81 0.84
CA GLU A 7 -12.29 -16.38 -0.27
C GLU A 7 -12.39 -14.87 -0.52
N GLN A 8 -13.58 -14.29 -0.40
CA GLN A 8 -13.76 -12.84 -0.48
C GLN A 8 -12.93 -12.10 0.57
N PHE A 9 -12.89 -12.59 1.81
CA PHE A 9 -12.03 -12.00 2.84
C PHE A 9 -10.54 -12.23 2.58
N GLU A 10 -10.13 -13.39 2.07
CA GLU A 10 -8.73 -13.66 1.70
C GLU A 10 -8.27 -12.70 0.60
N VAL A 11 -9.10 -12.48 -0.44
CA VAL A 11 -8.87 -11.46 -1.48
C VAL A 11 -8.78 -10.07 -0.88
N ALA A 12 -9.74 -9.69 -0.05
CA ALA A 12 -9.80 -8.34 0.52
C ALA A 12 -8.57 -8.03 1.39
N PHE A 13 -8.15 -8.96 2.26
CA PHE A 13 -6.98 -8.77 3.11
C PHE A 13 -5.68 -8.80 2.31
N ALA A 14 -5.54 -9.68 1.31
CA ALA A 14 -4.35 -9.70 0.46
C ALA A 14 -4.21 -8.37 -0.30
N ALA A 15 -5.30 -7.91 -0.92
CA ALA A 15 -5.32 -6.69 -1.72
C ALA A 15 -5.10 -5.43 -0.89
N ILE A 16 -5.76 -5.28 0.26
CA ILE A 16 -5.63 -4.05 1.05
C ILE A 16 -4.20 -3.88 1.63
N PHE A 17 -3.51 -4.99 1.89
CA PHE A 17 -2.15 -5.01 2.43
C PHE A 17 -1.03 -5.12 1.40
N HIS A 18 -1.32 -5.31 0.11
CA HIS A 18 -0.29 -5.63 -0.90
C HIS A 18 0.93 -4.67 -0.85
N ASP A 19 0.66 -3.37 -0.69
CA ASP A 19 1.65 -2.30 -0.68
C ASP A 19 1.99 -1.74 0.72
N ILE A 20 1.54 -2.37 1.80
CA ILE A 20 1.80 -1.88 3.17
C ILE A 20 3.30 -1.79 3.49
N GLY A 21 4.10 -2.61 2.81
CA GLY A 21 5.55 -2.58 2.87
C GLY A 21 6.16 -1.25 2.43
N LYS A 22 5.49 -0.43 1.61
CA LYS A 22 5.96 0.93 1.29
C LYS A 22 6.00 1.81 2.55
N PHE A 23 5.00 1.68 3.42
CA PHE A 23 4.96 2.42 4.68
C PHE A 23 6.06 1.93 5.63
N LYS A 24 6.16 0.61 5.84
CA LYS A 24 7.19 0.01 6.70
C LYS A 24 8.61 0.33 6.19
N GLN A 25 8.87 0.15 4.90
CA GLN A 25 10.16 0.47 4.28
C GLN A 25 10.57 1.91 4.56
N ARG A 26 9.68 2.88 4.37
CA ARG A 26 9.97 4.30 4.59
C ARG A 26 10.17 4.63 6.06
N ALA A 27 9.40 3.99 6.96
CA ALA A 27 9.57 4.12 8.41
C ALA A 27 10.94 3.65 8.91
N PHE A 28 11.56 2.69 8.22
CA PHE A 28 12.90 2.17 8.52
C PHE A 28 13.97 2.65 7.53
N GLU A 29 13.70 3.74 6.79
CA GLU A 29 14.63 4.39 5.85
C GLU A 29 15.20 3.45 4.76
N GLY A 30 14.47 2.38 4.44
CA GLY A 30 14.91 1.32 3.54
C GLY A 30 16.12 0.53 4.05
N ASN A 31 16.44 0.62 5.34
CA ASN A 31 17.56 -0.09 5.94
C ASN A 31 17.18 -1.57 6.15
N GLU A 32 17.54 -2.41 5.20
CA GLU A 32 17.25 -3.86 5.18
C GLU A 32 17.78 -4.62 6.40
N LYS A 33 18.66 -4.04 7.23
CA LYS A 33 19.03 -4.61 8.54
C LYS A 33 17.84 -4.71 9.51
N ASN A 34 16.75 -3.98 9.25
CA ASN A 34 15.51 -4.06 10.03
C ASN A 34 14.52 -5.11 9.49
N LEU A 35 14.80 -5.75 8.35
CA LEU A 35 14.02 -6.90 7.91
C LEU A 35 14.39 -8.13 8.76
N SER A 36 13.40 -8.96 9.05
CA SER A 36 13.65 -10.28 9.64
C SER A 36 14.49 -11.17 8.72
N LYS A 37 15.19 -12.13 9.31
CA LYS A 37 15.97 -13.12 8.55
C LYS A 37 15.06 -13.95 7.66
N GLU A 38 13.87 -14.25 8.16
CA GLU A 38 12.81 -14.96 7.46
C GLU A 38 12.37 -14.19 6.22
N ALA A 39 12.12 -12.87 6.31
CA ALA A 39 11.78 -12.07 5.14
C ALA A 39 12.91 -11.99 4.11
N LEU A 40 14.16 -11.80 4.56
CA LEU A 40 15.32 -11.80 3.68
C LEU A 40 15.50 -13.12 2.93
N SER A 41 15.17 -14.25 3.57
CA SER A 41 15.26 -15.58 2.95
C SER A 41 14.24 -15.82 1.84
N MET A 42 13.23 -14.94 1.72
CA MET A 42 12.15 -15.03 0.75
C MET A 42 12.37 -14.15 -0.51
N GLU A 43 13.54 -13.52 -0.62
CA GLU A 43 13.88 -12.57 -1.70
C GLU A 43 13.61 -13.15 -3.10
N ALA A 44 14.11 -14.35 -3.37
CA ALA A 44 14.00 -15.00 -4.67
C ALA A 44 12.58 -15.47 -5.02
N GLN A 45 11.73 -15.69 -4.02
CA GLN A 45 10.35 -16.11 -4.21
C GLN A 45 9.43 -14.90 -4.44
N ILE A 46 9.68 -13.80 -3.72
CA ILE A 46 8.78 -12.64 -3.68
C ILE A 46 9.13 -11.61 -4.77
N LEU A 47 10.42 -11.42 -5.07
CA LEU A 47 10.85 -10.33 -5.93
C LEU A 47 11.14 -10.80 -7.36
N PRO A 48 10.66 -10.08 -8.38
CA PRO A 48 11.04 -10.36 -9.76
C PRO A 48 12.47 -9.84 -10.01
N ILE A 49 13.17 -10.50 -10.93
CA ILE A 49 14.43 -10.02 -11.48
C ILE A 49 14.13 -8.92 -12.50
N THR A 50 14.75 -7.75 -12.33
CA THR A 50 14.62 -6.63 -13.26
C THR A 50 15.42 -6.89 -14.54
N ALA A 51 15.20 -6.07 -15.58
CA ALA A 51 15.97 -6.13 -16.83
C ALA A 51 17.50 -5.98 -16.63
N TYR A 52 17.93 -5.45 -15.48
CA TYR A 52 19.34 -5.28 -15.11
C TYR A 52 19.91 -6.44 -14.29
N GLY A 53 19.17 -7.52 -14.10
CA GLY A 53 19.62 -8.72 -13.38
C GLY A 53 19.58 -8.61 -11.86
N SER A 54 19.04 -7.53 -11.30
CA SER A 54 18.86 -7.33 -9.85
C SER A 54 17.40 -7.42 -9.42
N TYR A 55 17.13 -7.77 -8.16
CA TYR A 55 15.77 -7.83 -7.63
C TYR A 55 15.16 -6.42 -7.48
N GLY A 56 13.95 -6.26 -8.03
CA GLY A 56 13.17 -5.02 -7.96
C GLY A 56 12.20 -4.99 -6.77
N TYR A 57 11.40 -3.92 -6.67
CA TYR A 57 10.20 -3.87 -5.82
C TYR A 57 10.41 -4.24 -4.34
N ARG A 58 11.50 -3.76 -3.73
CA ARG A 58 11.87 -4.09 -2.34
C ARG A 58 10.74 -3.99 -1.32
N HIS A 59 9.81 -3.05 -1.47
CA HIS A 59 8.65 -2.91 -0.58
C HIS A 59 7.85 -4.21 -0.42
N ALA A 60 7.81 -5.09 -1.43
CA ALA A 60 7.17 -6.39 -1.35
C ALA A 60 7.75 -7.28 -0.22
N LEU A 61 9.07 -7.25 -0.01
CA LEU A 61 9.69 -7.93 1.14
C LEU A 61 9.29 -7.29 2.47
N TRP A 62 9.16 -5.96 2.51
CA TRP A 62 8.67 -5.26 3.70
C TRP A 62 7.20 -5.56 3.99
N THR A 63 6.38 -5.82 2.96
CA THR A 63 5.01 -6.33 3.12
C THR A 63 5.04 -7.70 3.79
N TYR A 64 5.87 -8.63 3.31
CA TYR A 64 5.98 -9.95 3.93
C TYR A 64 6.49 -9.88 5.38
N ASP A 65 7.51 -9.05 5.63
CA ASP A 65 8.03 -8.82 6.97
C ASP A 65 6.99 -8.17 7.91
N PHE A 66 6.10 -7.32 7.39
CA PHE A 66 4.97 -6.78 8.14
C PHE A 66 4.02 -7.89 8.61
N PHE A 67 3.73 -8.89 7.77
CA PHE A 67 2.93 -10.04 8.20
C PHE A 67 3.61 -10.84 9.31
N ILE A 68 4.90 -11.13 9.17
CA ILE A 68 5.69 -11.89 10.15
C ILE A 68 5.75 -11.18 11.50
N GLN A 69 6.06 -9.88 11.49
CA GLN A 69 6.35 -9.13 12.72
C GLN A 69 5.08 -8.59 13.39
N GLU A 70 4.11 -8.13 12.60
CA GLU A 70 2.96 -7.38 13.13
C GLU A 70 1.67 -8.20 13.11
N ILE A 71 1.39 -8.94 12.02
CA ILE A 71 0.12 -9.64 11.85
C ILE A 71 0.11 -10.98 12.61
N PHE A 72 0.97 -11.92 12.24
CA PHE A 72 0.94 -13.29 12.77
C PHE A 72 1.05 -13.39 14.31
N PRO A 73 1.90 -12.59 14.99
CA PRO A 73 2.02 -12.67 16.44
C PRO A 73 0.83 -12.06 17.19
N ASN A 74 0.07 -11.17 16.55
CA ASN A 74 -0.98 -10.38 17.20
C ASN A 74 -2.41 -10.77 16.79
N LEU A 75 -2.57 -11.61 15.76
CA LEU A 75 -3.87 -12.13 15.37
C LEU A 75 -4.47 -13.03 16.47
N ASN A 76 -5.68 -12.71 16.89
CA ASN A 76 -6.43 -13.57 17.80
C ASN A 76 -6.82 -14.90 17.12
N THR A 77 -6.96 -15.95 17.94
CA THR A 77 -7.23 -17.32 17.46
C THR A 77 -8.52 -17.45 16.65
N VAL A 78 -9.55 -16.64 16.94
CA VAL A 78 -10.83 -16.69 16.22
C VAL A 78 -10.64 -16.23 14.78
N ILE A 79 -9.95 -15.11 14.57
CA ILE A 79 -9.66 -14.61 13.21
C ILE A 79 -8.63 -15.49 12.51
N LYS A 80 -7.58 -15.93 13.24
CA LYS A 80 -6.53 -16.79 12.70
C LYS A 80 -7.10 -18.08 12.09
N ASN A 81 -8.10 -18.68 12.74
CA ASN A 81 -8.67 -19.95 12.29
C ASN A 81 -9.71 -19.81 11.15
N LYS A 82 -10.13 -18.58 10.81
CA LYS A 82 -11.15 -18.34 9.76
C LYS A 82 -10.55 -18.24 8.36
N LEU A 83 -9.32 -17.76 8.24
CA LEU A 83 -8.65 -17.49 6.97
C LEU A 83 -7.27 -18.15 6.94
N ASN A 84 -6.74 -18.37 5.74
CA ASN A 84 -5.36 -18.77 5.53
C ASN A 84 -4.46 -17.53 5.47
N TRP A 85 -3.95 -17.12 6.63
CA TRP A 85 -3.14 -15.91 6.76
C TRP A 85 -1.76 -16.02 6.12
N GLU A 86 -1.20 -17.22 6.05
CA GLU A 86 0.04 -17.49 5.30
C GLU A 86 -0.18 -17.30 3.79
N TYR A 87 -1.32 -17.75 3.26
CA TYR A 87 -1.72 -17.49 1.88
C TYR A 87 -1.92 -16.00 1.62
N ILE A 88 -2.69 -15.31 2.48
CA ILE A 88 -2.88 -13.85 2.41
C ILE A 88 -1.54 -13.11 2.37
N ALA A 89 -0.60 -13.46 3.26
CA ALA A 89 0.71 -12.83 3.33
C ALA A 89 1.53 -13.04 2.04
N ARG A 90 1.47 -14.24 1.47
CA ARG A 90 2.12 -14.57 0.21
C ARG A 90 1.53 -13.74 -0.94
N GLU A 91 0.22 -13.71 -1.08
CA GLU A 91 -0.44 -12.99 -2.18
C GLU A 91 -0.27 -11.47 -2.07
N ALA A 92 -0.33 -10.92 -0.86
CA ALA A 92 -0.04 -9.51 -0.62
C ALA A 92 1.41 -9.16 -1.01
N SER A 93 2.38 -10.00 -0.67
CA SER A 93 3.80 -9.69 -0.92
C SER A 93 4.25 -10.03 -2.34
N ALA A 94 3.69 -11.03 -3.01
CA ALA A 94 4.15 -11.50 -4.31
C ALA A 94 3.47 -10.83 -5.52
N HIS A 95 2.70 -9.75 -5.35
CA HIS A 95 1.94 -9.12 -6.45
C HIS A 95 2.81 -8.61 -7.63
N HIS A 96 4.11 -8.37 -7.42
CA HIS A 96 5.08 -8.07 -8.51
C HIS A 96 5.67 -9.30 -9.20
N ASN A 97 5.55 -10.47 -8.59
CA ASN A 97 5.98 -11.78 -9.11
C ASN A 97 4.89 -12.83 -8.86
N PRO A 98 3.68 -12.65 -9.40
CA PRO A 98 2.53 -13.49 -9.05
C PRO A 98 2.75 -14.93 -9.49
N SER A 99 2.30 -15.89 -8.67
CA SER A 99 2.18 -17.27 -9.09
C SER A 99 1.03 -17.42 -10.11
N LYS A 100 0.91 -18.61 -10.70
CA LYS A 100 -0.14 -18.93 -11.67
C LYS A 100 -1.50 -19.28 -11.03
N ASP A 101 -1.63 -19.10 -9.72
CA ASP A 101 -2.93 -19.28 -9.07
C ASP A 101 -3.80 -18.03 -9.23
N LEU A 102 -5.11 -18.26 -9.29
CA LEU A 102 -6.11 -17.25 -9.61
C LEU A 102 -5.99 -16.00 -8.72
N LEU A 103 -5.81 -16.17 -7.41
CA LEU A 103 -5.72 -15.04 -6.49
C LEU A 103 -4.50 -14.16 -6.77
N SER A 104 -3.33 -14.78 -6.98
CA SER A 104 -2.10 -14.08 -7.35
C SER A 104 -2.30 -13.21 -8.59
N GLU A 105 -2.92 -13.76 -9.63
CA GLU A 105 -3.20 -13.03 -10.86
C GLU A 105 -4.20 -11.89 -10.65
N ILE A 106 -5.25 -12.12 -9.85
CA ILE A 106 -6.25 -11.10 -9.50
C ILE A 106 -5.60 -9.93 -8.76
N ILE A 107 -4.81 -10.18 -7.72
CA ILE A 107 -4.17 -9.12 -6.94
C ILE A 107 -3.21 -8.32 -7.84
N ALA A 108 -2.38 -8.99 -8.63
CA ALA A 108 -1.45 -8.33 -9.54
C ALA A 108 -2.18 -7.53 -10.63
N LYS A 109 -3.28 -8.06 -11.19
CA LYS A 109 -4.09 -7.36 -12.20
C LYS A 109 -4.81 -6.15 -11.60
N ALA A 110 -5.36 -6.28 -10.40
CA ALA A 110 -6.00 -5.19 -9.67
C ALA A 110 -5.01 -4.06 -9.36
N ASP A 111 -3.82 -4.38 -8.86
CA ASP A 111 -2.75 -3.41 -8.61
C ASP A 111 -2.35 -2.66 -9.90
N ARG A 112 -2.17 -3.40 -11.00
CA ARG A 112 -1.83 -2.79 -12.30
C ARG A 112 -2.93 -1.91 -12.87
N ILE A 113 -4.20 -2.31 -12.74
CA ILE A 113 -5.33 -1.48 -13.20
C ILE A 113 -5.42 -0.22 -12.33
N SER A 114 -5.33 -0.38 -11.01
CA SER A 114 -5.32 0.74 -10.07
C SER A 114 -4.21 1.74 -10.41
N ALA A 115 -2.96 1.26 -10.56
CA ALA A 115 -1.83 2.12 -10.90
C ALA A 115 -1.86 2.63 -12.34
N GLY A 116 -2.42 1.87 -13.27
CA GLY A 116 -2.41 2.16 -14.71
C GLY A 116 -3.45 3.18 -15.16
N LEU A 117 -4.52 3.38 -14.37
CA LEU A 117 -5.47 4.47 -14.58
C LEU A 117 -4.80 5.85 -14.43
N ASP A 118 -3.67 5.92 -13.71
CA ASP A 118 -3.15 7.18 -13.20
C ASP A 118 -1.71 7.52 -13.64
N ARG A 119 -1.00 6.61 -14.31
CA ARG A 119 0.39 6.86 -14.75
C ARG A 119 0.46 7.77 -15.98
N VAL A 120 1.12 8.92 -15.82
CA VAL A 120 1.71 9.66 -16.94
C VAL A 120 3.05 8.99 -17.28
N TYR A 121 3.29 8.63 -18.54
CA TYR A 121 4.39 7.76 -19.01
C TYR A 121 5.83 8.28 -18.78
N GLU A 122 6.04 9.34 -18.00
CA GLU A 122 7.36 9.90 -17.70
C GLU A 122 7.86 9.41 -16.34
N GLU A 123 8.59 8.29 -16.34
CA GLU A 123 9.27 7.82 -15.13
C GLU A 123 10.51 8.68 -14.82
N LYS A 124 10.62 9.17 -13.59
CA LYS A 124 11.82 9.91 -13.14
C LYS A 124 13.02 8.96 -12.96
N PRO A 125 14.26 9.43 -13.20
CA PRO A 125 15.47 8.67 -12.89
C PRO A 125 15.48 8.22 -11.42
N LYS A 126 15.82 6.95 -11.18
CA LYS A 126 15.83 6.35 -9.84
C LYS A 126 17.13 6.65 -9.10
N ASP A 127 17.16 7.69 -8.27
CA ASP A 127 18.13 7.73 -7.18
C ASP A 127 17.67 6.84 -6.02
N PHE A 128 18.59 6.01 -5.50
CA PHE A 128 18.30 4.85 -4.63
C PHE A 128 17.61 5.19 -3.29
N LYS A 129 17.42 6.48 -2.96
CA LYS A 129 16.78 6.95 -1.72
C LYS A 129 15.85 8.16 -1.87
N GLU A 130 15.68 8.72 -3.07
CA GLU A 130 14.84 9.91 -3.24
C GLU A 130 13.39 9.68 -2.80
N TYR A 131 12.89 8.45 -2.97
CA TYR A 131 11.54 8.07 -2.54
C TYR A 131 11.24 8.33 -1.06
N LEU A 132 12.24 8.42 -0.19
CA LEU A 132 12.06 8.76 1.23
C LEU A 132 11.60 10.20 1.44
N ASN A 133 11.92 11.08 0.48
CA ASN A 133 11.72 12.52 0.59
C ASN A 133 10.63 13.06 -0.36
N ILE A 134 9.98 12.17 -1.13
CA ILE A 134 8.92 12.54 -2.07
C ILE A 134 7.58 12.58 -1.30
N PRO A 135 6.95 13.76 -1.14
CA PRO A 135 5.67 13.90 -0.47
C PRO A 135 4.50 13.70 -1.43
N LEU A 136 3.30 13.50 -0.90
CA LEU A 136 2.08 13.47 -1.70
C LEU A 136 1.74 14.89 -2.20
N LYS A 137 1.45 15.02 -3.49
CA LYS A 137 0.94 16.28 -4.07
C LYS A 137 -0.58 16.37 -4.00
N PRO A 138 -1.18 17.57 -3.92
CA PRO A 138 -2.61 17.75 -4.06
C PRO A 138 -3.09 17.43 -5.47
N THR A 139 -4.15 16.64 -5.59
CA THR A 139 -4.79 16.35 -6.88
C THR A 139 -5.29 17.61 -7.59
N ILE A 140 -5.74 18.63 -6.83
CA ILE A 140 -6.17 19.92 -7.37
C ILE A 140 -5.05 20.65 -8.12
N SER A 141 -3.78 20.33 -7.82
CA SER A 141 -2.63 20.87 -8.55
C SER A 141 -2.60 20.44 -10.01
N ASN A 142 -3.41 19.46 -10.43
CA ASN A 142 -3.53 19.00 -11.81
C ASN A 142 -4.71 19.64 -12.57
N ILE A 143 -5.46 20.54 -11.94
CA ILE A 143 -6.63 21.18 -12.52
C ILE A 143 -6.30 22.65 -12.83
N SER A 144 -6.44 23.06 -14.09
CA SER A 144 -6.37 24.48 -14.50
C SER A 144 -7.69 24.92 -15.10
N LEU A 145 -8.12 26.13 -14.75
CA LEU A 145 -9.25 26.81 -15.39
C LEU A 145 -8.81 27.67 -16.58
N ASP A 146 -7.50 27.84 -16.79
CA ASP A 146 -6.92 28.56 -17.93
C ASP A 146 -6.53 27.56 -19.02
N GLU A 147 -7.29 27.58 -20.11
CA GLU A 147 -7.07 26.73 -21.28
C GLU A 147 -5.73 26.98 -21.99
N ASN A 148 -5.10 28.14 -21.75
CA ASN A 148 -3.80 28.50 -22.33
C ASN A 148 -2.62 28.01 -21.48
N ASN A 149 -2.87 27.53 -20.27
CA ASN A 149 -1.83 27.14 -19.30
C ASN A 149 -1.87 25.61 -19.06
N LYS A 150 -1.82 24.85 -20.14
CA LYS A 150 -1.83 23.37 -20.15
C LYS A 150 -0.48 22.74 -19.82
N GLU A 151 0.58 23.53 -19.63
CA GLU A 151 1.86 22.98 -19.18
C GLU A 151 1.68 22.27 -17.83
N VAL A 152 2.26 21.08 -17.72
CA VAL A 152 1.99 20.11 -16.66
C VAL A 152 2.07 20.74 -15.27
N LEU A 153 0.89 21.02 -14.72
CA LEU A 153 0.69 21.85 -13.52
C LEU A 153 1.34 21.23 -12.26
N SER A 154 1.52 19.90 -12.27
CA SER A 154 2.05 19.13 -11.14
C SER A 154 3.55 19.33 -10.88
N GLU A 155 4.37 19.61 -11.90
CA GLU A 155 5.82 19.78 -11.72
C GLU A 155 6.15 21.10 -11.03
N LYS A 156 5.37 22.14 -11.35
CA LYS A 156 5.52 23.49 -10.81
C LYS A 156 4.75 23.70 -9.51
N SER A 157 3.92 22.74 -9.10
CA SER A 157 3.17 22.85 -7.85
C SER A 157 4.11 22.82 -6.65
N GLU A 158 4.21 23.96 -5.97
CA GLU A 158 4.98 24.11 -4.74
C GLU A 158 4.25 23.53 -3.51
N TYR A 159 2.98 23.17 -3.67
CA TYR A 159 2.09 22.67 -2.60
C TYR A 159 2.16 21.15 -2.45
N LYS A 160 2.23 20.71 -1.19
CA LYS A 160 2.45 19.30 -0.80
C LYS A 160 1.75 19.02 0.54
N TYR A 161 1.31 17.79 0.77
CA TYR A 161 0.80 17.37 2.08
C TYR A 161 1.94 17.03 3.05
N ASN A 162 1.75 17.37 4.32
CA ASN A 162 2.65 16.94 5.39
C ASN A 162 2.30 15.53 5.86
N LEU A 163 3.33 14.76 6.23
CA LEU A 163 3.14 13.43 6.80
C LEU A 163 2.62 13.53 8.23
N ASN A 164 1.32 13.34 8.42
CA ASN A 164 0.66 13.31 9.71
C ASN A 164 -0.53 12.35 9.71
N SER A 165 -0.90 11.87 10.89
CA SER A 165 -2.17 11.17 11.09
C SER A 165 -3.33 12.13 10.82
N LEU A 166 -4.35 11.67 10.10
CA LEU A 166 -5.52 12.49 9.75
C LEU A 166 -6.24 13.04 11.00
N ARG A 167 -6.27 12.24 12.06
CA ARG A 167 -6.97 12.53 13.32
C ARG A 167 -6.07 13.08 14.41
N ASP A 168 -4.91 13.62 14.06
CA ASP A 168 -4.06 14.25 15.07
C ASP A 168 -4.78 15.48 15.67
N VAL A 169 -5.35 15.29 16.86
CA VAL A 169 -6.29 16.22 17.49
C VAL A 169 -5.55 17.51 17.86
N GLY A 170 -5.94 18.62 17.23
CA GLY A 170 -5.36 19.95 17.48
C GLY A 170 -4.60 20.56 16.31
N GLN A 171 -4.46 19.83 15.19
CA GLN A 171 -3.86 20.33 13.96
C GLN A 171 -4.88 20.36 12.81
N ASP A 172 -5.96 21.13 12.91
CA ASP A 172 -6.94 21.31 11.81
C ASP A 172 -6.28 21.74 10.48
N LYS A 173 -5.06 22.29 10.55
CA LYS A 173 -4.23 22.69 9.41
C LYS A 173 -3.43 21.54 8.76
N ALA A 174 -3.30 20.38 9.40
CA ALA A 174 -2.51 19.25 8.90
C ALA A 174 -3.10 18.64 7.61
N MET A 175 -4.40 18.81 7.39
CA MET A 175 -5.12 18.35 6.20
C MET A 175 -4.93 19.24 4.97
N PHE A 176 -4.42 20.47 5.15
CA PHE A 176 -4.23 21.39 4.04
C PHE A 176 -2.80 21.29 3.51
N PRO A 177 -2.62 21.32 2.18
CA PRO A 177 -1.30 21.31 1.60
C PRO A 177 -0.57 22.62 1.87
N ILE A 178 0.73 22.53 2.11
CA ILE A 178 1.58 23.69 2.41
C ILE A 178 2.61 23.89 1.31
N LYS A 179 3.06 25.13 1.14
CA LYS A 179 4.12 25.49 0.21
C LYS A 179 5.48 25.03 0.76
N GLY A 180 6.25 24.30 -0.04
CA GLY A 180 7.66 24.02 0.23
C GLY A 180 7.95 22.99 1.33
N SER A 181 7.11 21.95 1.50
CA SER A 181 7.42 20.90 2.49
C SER A 181 8.53 19.94 2.03
N SER A 182 9.41 19.61 2.98
CA SER A 182 10.29 18.44 2.94
C SER A 182 9.81 17.44 3.99
N ILE A 183 9.93 16.15 3.69
CA ILE A 183 9.70 15.10 4.68
C ILE A 183 10.91 15.08 5.61
N GLU A 184 10.71 15.43 6.88
CA GLU A 184 11.77 15.34 7.88
C GLU A 184 12.08 13.87 8.21
N ARG A 185 13.35 13.62 8.56
CA ARG A 185 13.78 12.29 8.97
C ARG A 185 13.01 11.86 10.22
N GLY A 186 12.50 10.63 10.21
CA GLY A 186 11.77 10.06 11.35
C GLY A 186 10.26 10.32 11.35
N CYS A 187 9.72 11.22 10.50
CA CYS A 187 8.27 11.43 10.39
C CYS A 187 7.53 10.13 10.03
N TYR A 188 8.04 9.37 9.05
CA TYR A 188 7.47 8.07 8.71
C TYR A 188 7.52 7.08 9.88
N LYS A 189 8.59 7.10 10.69
CA LYS A 189 8.73 6.21 11.84
C LYS A 189 7.70 6.53 12.92
N LEU A 190 7.55 7.82 13.27
CA LEU A 190 6.53 8.27 14.22
C LEU A 190 5.12 7.90 13.76
N LEU A 191 4.82 8.11 12.48
CA LEU A 191 3.53 7.77 11.90
C LEU A 191 3.27 6.25 11.92
N TYR A 192 4.28 5.45 11.59
CA TYR A 192 4.22 3.99 11.63
C TYR A 192 4.03 3.46 13.06
N ASP A 193 4.73 4.03 14.03
CA ASP A 193 4.60 3.65 15.44
C ASP A 193 3.19 3.94 15.97
N GLY A 194 2.61 5.09 15.59
CA GLY A 194 1.21 5.40 15.88
C GLY A 194 0.22 4.43 15.23
N PHE A 195 0.49 4.02 13.99
CA PHE A 195 -0.30 3.00 13.28
C PHE A 195 -0.25 1.64 14.00
N ILE A 196 0.94 1.15 14.33
CA ILE A 196 1.14 -0.13 15.03
C ILE A 196 0.49 -0.13 16.41
N MET A 197 0.59 0.99 17.15
CA MET A 197 -0.04 1.16 18.46
C MET A 197 -1.56 0.94 18.43
N GLN A 198 -2.23 1.28 17.32
CA GLN A 198 -3.67 1.05 17.16
C GLN A 198 -4.00 -0.27 16.46
N LEU A 199 -3.14 -0.74 15.56
CA LEU A 199 -3.32 -1.99 14.83
C LEU A 199 -3.25 -3.20 15.76
N ILE A 200 -2.25 -3.27 16.64
CA ILE A 200 -2.02 -4.45 17.49
C ILE A 200 -3.22 -4.76 18.39
N PRO A 201 -3.81 -3.79 19.14
CA PRO A 201 -5.04 -4.05 19.90
C PRO A 201 -6.19 -4.51 19.01
N SER A 202 -6.35 -3.91 17.83
CA SER A 202 -7.41 -4.27 16.87
C SER A 202 -7.31 -5.74 16.43
N LEU A 203 -6.10 -6.23 16.14
CA LEU A 203 -5.84 -7.63 15.76
C LEU A 203 -6.13 -8.62 16.90
N LYS A 204 -5.92 -8.19 18.15
CA LYS A 204 -6.13 -9.02 19.35
C LYS A 204 -7.60 -9.09 19.80
N GLU A 205 -8.33 -8.00 19.64
CA GLU A 205 -9.66 -7.84 20.25
C GLU A 205 -10.82 -8.13 19.28
N ILE A 206 -10.66 -7.80 17.99
CA ILE A 206 -11.75 -7.92 17.01
C ILE A 206 -11.88 -9.37 16.52
N LYS A 207 -13.02 -10.00 16.75
CA LYS A 207 -13.30 -11.43 16.43
C LYS A 207 -14.19 -11.64 15.21
N ASN A 208 -14.66 -10.56 14.59
CA ASN A 208 -15.46 -10.56 13.37
C ASN A 208 -14.63 -10.02 12.19
N LEU A 209 -14.64 -10.73 11.06
CA LEU A 209 -13.82 -10.41 9.89
C LEU A 209 -14.20 -9.06 9.26
N THR A 210 -15.50 -8.79 9.12
CA THR A 210 -16.03 -7.53 8.60
C THR A 210 -15.57 -6.35 9.46
N ASN A 211 -15.71 -6.46 10.78
CA ASN A 211 -15.27 -5.41 11.71
C ASN A 211 -13.76 -5.20 11.65
N LEU A 212 -12.98 -6.28 11.49
CA LEU A 212 -11.53 -6.19 11.38
C LEU A 212 -11.13 -5.49 10.07
N LEU A 213 -11.76 -5.85 8.95
CA LEU A 213 -11.51 -5.23 7.66
C LEU A 213 -11.86 -3.73 7.69
N PHE A 214 -13.02 -3.37 8.26
CA PHE A 214 -13.39 -1.97 8.44
C PHE A 214 -12.41 -1.22 9.34
N LYS A 215 -11.92 -1.86 10.41
CA LYS A 215 -10.92 -1.23 11.28
C LYS A 215 -9.58 -1.04 10.57
N ILE A 216 -9.14 -2.00 9.75
CA ILE A 216 -7.91 -1.85 8.95
C ILE A 216 -8.07 -0.73 7.93
N LYS A 217 -9.19 -0.66 7.21
CA LYS A 217 -9.51 0.45 6.30
C LYS A 217 -9.45 1.80 7.04
N ASP A 218 -10.06 1.89 8.22
CA ASP A 218 -10.05 3.08 9.06
C ASP A 218 -8.62 3.51 9.48
N LEU A 219 -7.79 2.55 9.87
CA LEU A 219 -6.41 2.80 10.25
C LEU A 219 -5.57 3.25 9.04
N LEU A 220 -5.70 2.58 7.90
CA LEU A 220 -5.00 3.00 6.68
C LEU A 220 -5.46 4.41 6.27
N TYR A 221 -6.75 4.71 6.33
CA TYR A 221 -7.22 6.07 6.05
C TYR A 221 -6.57 7.10 6.97
N ASN A 222 -6.47 6.80 8.26
CA ASN A 222 -5.87 7.73 9.20
C ASN A 222 -4.35 7.90 9.00
N PHE A 223 -3.62 6.83 8.67
CA PHE A 223 -2.17 6.82 8.71
C PHE A 223 -1.47 6.83 7.35
N THR A 224 -2.18 6.58 6.24
CA THR A 224 -1.59 6.47 4.90
C THR A 224 -2.21 7.40 3.86
N TRP A 225 -3.16 8.27 4.25
CA TRP A 225 -3.79 9.27 3.36
C TRP A 225 -2.82 10.30 2.76
N CYS A 226 -1.71 10.59 3.43
CA CYS A 226 -0.70 11.57 3.00
C CYS A 226 0.61 10.91 2.50
N ILE A 227 0.64 9.58 2.41
CA ILE A 227 1.78 8.82 1.92
C ILE A 227 1.59 8.59 0.43
N PRO A 228 2.50 8.98 -0.47
CA PRO A 228 2.33 8.71 -1.91
C PRO A 228 2.44 7.21 -2.21
N SER A 229 1.48 6.69 -2.98
CA SER A 229 1.46 5.28 -3.43
C SER A 229 2.62 4.97 -4.36
N ALA A 230 2.96 5.89 -5.27
CA ALA A 230 4.09 5.81 -6.18
C ALA A 230 4.96 7.06 -6.05
N THR A 231 6.27 6.86 -5.93
CA THR A 231 7.27 7.94 -5.85
C THR A 231 8.10 8.06 -7.12
N ASN A 232 7.98 7.09 -8.02
CA ASN A 232 8.54 7.13 -9.37
C ASN A 232 7.55 7.70 -10.39
N ASP A 233 6.28 7.87 -10.00
CA ASP A 233 5.28 8.56 -10.79
C ASP A 233 5.54 10.06 -10.76
N TYR A 234 5.25 10.69 -11.90
CA TYR A 234 5.47 12.11 -12.13
C TYR A 234 4.50 12.97 -11.30
N LEU A 235 3.23 12.56 -11.18
CA LEU A 235 2.17 13.29 -10.48
C LEU A 235 2.25 13.09 -8.97
N ASN A 236 2.48 11.85 -8.53
CA ASN A 236 2.63 11.46 -7.13
C ASN A 236 1.55 12.06 -6.21
N ASP A 237 0.31 12.10 -6.70
CA ASP A 237 -0.87 12.73 -6.11
C ASP A 237 -1.91 11.72 -5.59
N ILE A 238 -1.59 10.42 -5.70
CA ILE A 238 -2.42 9.33 -5.17
C ILE A 238 -1.85 8.84 -3.85
N SER A 239 -2.71 8.80 -2.83
CA SER A 239 -2.32 8.29 -1.53
C SER A 239 -2.21 6.76 -1.54
N LEU A 240 -1.36 6.24 -0.66
CA LEU A 240 -1.24 4.81 -0.42
C LEU A 240 -2.57 4.22 0.07
N TYR A 241 -3.36 4.99 0.84
CA TYR A 241 -4.72 4.58 1.21
C TYR A 241 -5.62 4.39 -0.02
N ASP A 242 -5.70 5.40 -0.89
CA ASP A 242 -6.60 5.37 -2.06
C ASP A 242 -6.21 4.24 -3.02
N HIS A 243 -4.89 4.03 -3.23
CA HIS A 243 -4.37 2.89 -3.99
C HIS A 243 -4.74 1.55 -3.36
N SER A 244 -4.56 1.37 -2.05
CA SER A 244 -4.95 0.13 -1.37
C SER A 244 -6.45 -0.17 -1.48
N ILE A 245 -7.31 0.85 -1.37
CA ILE A 245 -8.77 0.67 -1.42
C ILE A 245 -9.27 0.41 -2.84
N SER A 246 -8.73 1.12 -3.84
CA SER A 246 -9.06 0.89 -5.24
C SER A 246 -8.58 -0.49 -5.70
N THR A 247 -7.33 -0.89 -5.38
CA THR A 247 -6.82 -2.24 -5.62
C THR A 247 -7.67 -3.31 -4.95
N MET A 248 -8.06 -3.15 -3.68
CA MET A 248 -8.98 -4.08 -3.00
C MET A 248 -10.34 -4.20 -3.69
N SER A 249 -10.92 -3.06 -4.09
CA SER A 249 -12.22 -3.03 -4.75
C SER A 249 -12.17 -3.72 -6.12
N LEU A 250 -11.13 -3.43 -6.92
CA LEU A 250 -10.89 -4.06 -8.21
C LEU A 250 -10.63 -5.55 -8.06
N ALA A 251 -9.83 -5.96 -7.08
CA ALA A 251 -9.55 -7.38 -6.82
C ALA A 251 -10.84 -8.16 -6.52
N LEU A 252 -11.73 -7.63 -5.68
CA LEU A 252 -13.01 -8.27 -5.39
C LEU A 252 -13.92 -8.36 -6.62
N VAL A 253 -13.96 -7.31 -7.45
CA VAL A 253 -14.75 -7.31 -8.70
C VAL A 253 -14.18 -8.31 -9.72
N LEU A 254 -12.86 -8.32 -9.91
CA LEU A 254 -12.19 -9.25 -10.81
C LEU A 254 -12.39 -10.69 -10.36
N ALA A 255 -12.22 -10.98 -9.08
CA ALA A 255 -12.44 -12.31 -8.53
C ALA A 255 -13.89 -12.78 -8.75
N GLN A 256 -14.85 -11.87 -8.58
CA GLN A 256 -16.25 -12.17 -8.84
C GLN A 256 -16.57 -12.35 -10.34
N ALA A 257 -15.81 -11.72 -11.24
CA ALA A 257 -16.00 -11.80 -12.70
C ALA A 257 -15.31 -13.03 -13.31
N ASP A 258 -14.09 -13.36 -12.89
CA ASP A 258 -13.35 -14.54 -13.37
C ASP A 258 -14.08 -15.84 -12.98
N ASP A 259 -14.76 -15.86 -11.82
CA ASP A 259 -15.69 -16.92 -11.40
C ASP A 259 -16.89 -17.13 -12.34
N VAL A 260 -17.27 -16.09 -13.10
CA VAL A 260 -18.38 -16.14 -14.07
C VAL A 260 -17.88 -16.68 -15.41
N GLU A 261 -16.65 -16.34 -15.80
CA GLU A 261 -16.07 -16.79 -17.08
C GLU A 261 -15.50 -18.22 -17.02
N ASN A 262 -15.03 -18.69 -15.86
CA ASN A 262 -14.49 -20.03 -15.65
C ASN A 262 -15.15 -20.74 -14.45
N PRO A 263 -16.42 -21.19 -14.56
CA PRO A 263 -17.04 -21.97 -13.50
C PRO A 263 -16.32 -23.31 -13.35
N ILE A 264 -15.66 -23.51 -12.21
CA ILE A 264 -15.07 -24.80 -11.78
C ILE A 264 -16.14 -25.90 -11.77
#